data_AF-A0A370DJQ0-F1
#
_entry.id   AF-A0A370DJQ0-F1
#
_cell.length_a   1.000
_cell.length_b   1.000
_cell.length_c   1.000
_cell.angle_alpha   90.00
_cell.angle_beta   90.00
_cell.angle_gamma   90.00
#
_symmetry.space_group_name_H-M   'P 1'
#
loop_
_entity.id
_entity.type
_entity.pdbx_description
1 polymer ?
#
loop_
_entity_poly.entity_id
_entity_poly.type
_entity_poly.pdbx_seq_one_letter_code
_entity_poly.pdbx_strand_id
1 'polypeptide(L)'
;MSIRTWVLCRLQCRVSLTHTIACVIRFPPLGSGELSGDGTLRMMEQQISSALGSKSDVEGAFKYASSIGISFQRDGSLQLDTAVLTEALESDFSSVTKLFSDDDQGLAFRLDALVENMLDPDGLIDAREDGLDARVKNVQDQRESLEFRLAKTEARFRAQYAGLDTLMVQLSATSDFLTQQLQGLQDLASYGNNN
;
A
#
# COMPACT_ATOMS: atom_id res chain seq x y z
N MET A 1 -13.59 10.99 3.73
CA MET A 1 -13.74 11.60 5.06
C MET A 1 -12.92 12.88 5.09
N SER A 2 -13.54 14.03 5.39
CA SER A 2 -12.97 15.35 5.12
C SER A 2 -11.80 15.68 6.04
N ILE A 3 -10.74 16.31 5.51
CA ILE A 3 -9.60 16.88 6.24
C ILE A 3 -10.06 17.79 7.40
N ARG A 4 -11.26 18.39 7.30
CA ARG A 4 -11.87 19.17 8.38
C ARG A 4 -12.13 18.34 9.63
N THR A 5 -12.49 17.07 9.50
CA THR A 5 -12.69 16.15 10.64
C THR A 5 -11.35 15.82 11.32
N TRP A 6 -10.28 15.70 10.56
CA TRP A 6 -8.92 15.46 11.07
C TRP A 6 -8.37 16.64 11.86
N VAL A 7 -8.57 17.86 11.37
CA VAL A 7 -8.11 19.09 12.05
C VAL A 7 -8.92 19.36 13.32
N LEU A 8 -10.24 19.16 13.28
CA LEU A 8 -11.11 19.28 14.46
C LEU A 8 -10.71 18.26 15.54
N CYS A 9 -10.38 17.02 15.18
CA CYS A 9 -9.93 16.01 16.13
C CYS A 9 -8.58 16.38 16.78
N ARG A 10 -7.64 16.95 16.01
CA ARG A 10 -6.32 17.38 16.52
C ARG A 10 -6.40 18.61 17.45
N LEU A 11 -7.35 19.52 17.22
CA LEU A 11 -7.57 20.65 18.13
C LEU A 11 -8.36 20.26 19.39
N GLN A 12 -9.32 19.34 19.29
CA GLN A 12 -10.14 18.91 20.43
C GLN A 12 -9.34 18.07 21.45
N CYS A 13 -8.22 17.46 21.03
CA CYS A 13 -7.39 16.58 21.86
C CYS A 13 -6.58 17.31 22.95
N ARG A 14 -6.53 18.66 22.96
CA ARG A 14 -5.71 19.43 23.91
C ARG A 14 -6.44 19.83 25.20
N VAL A 15 -7.76 19.65 25.32
CA VAL A 15 -8.56 20.36 26.35
C VAL A 15 -9.21 19.47 27.42
N SER A 16 -9.11 18.14 27.36
CA SER A 16 -9.75 17.31 28.40
C SER A 16 -8.98 16.05 28.75
N LEU A 17 -8.38 16.06 29.95
CA LEU A 17 -7.70 14.92 30.55
C LEU A 17 -8.63 13.73 30.83
N THR A 18 -9.96 13.88 30.71
CA THR A 18 -10.92 12.78 30.84
C THR A 18 -11.20 12.05 29.52
N HIS A 19 -10.62 12.52 28.40
CA HIS A 19 -10.77 11.90 27.08
C HIS A 19 -9.64 10.91 26.71
N THR A 20 -8.57 10.84 27.50
CA THR A 20 -7.46 9.90 27.25
C THR A 20 -7.86 8.45 27.49
N ILE A 21 -8.76 8.19 28.45
CA ILE A 21 -9.28 6.83 28.72
C ILE A 21 -10.20 6.37 27.57
N ALA A 22 -10.97 7.29 26.96
CA ALA A 22 -11.80 6.98 25.79
C ALA A 22 -10.97 6.71 24.53
N CYS A 23 -9.75 7.25 24.43
CA CYS A 23 -8.85 7.02 23.30
C CYS A 23 -8.18 5.64 23.37
N VAL A 24 -7.85 5.14 24.56
CA VAL A 24 -7.25 3.80 24.75
C VAL A 24 -8.25 2.68 24.42
N ILE A 25 -9.55 2.90 24.66
CA ILE A 25 -10.59 1.88 24.41
C ILE A 25 -11.04 1.87 22.93
N ARG A 26 -10.72 2.90 22.14
CA ARG A 26 -11.01 2.96 20.71
C ARG A 26 -9.76 2.66 19.89
N PHE A 27 -9.22 1.45 20.04
CA PHE A 27 -8.31 0.89 19.05
C PHE A 27 -9.07 0.82 17.72
N PRO A 28 -8.66 1.57 16.67
CA PRO A 28 -9.28 1.40 15.36
C PRO A 28 -8.98 -0.02 14.86
N PRO A 29 -9.87 -0.63 14.05
CA PRO A 29 -9.55 -1.90 13.40
C PRO A 29 -8.25 -1.72 12.60
N LEU A 30 -7.39 -2.74 12.64
CA LEU A 30 -6.09 -2.78 11.93
C LEU A 30 -6.25 -2.59 10.40
N GLY A 31 -7.48 -2.62 9.89
CA GLY A 31 -7.85 -2.38 8.50
C GLY A 31 -8.25 -0.95 8.10
N SER A 32 -8.02 0.11 8.88
CA SER A 32 -8.31 1.48 8.42
C SER A 32 -7.04 2.25 8.00
N GLY A 33 -6.67 2.16 6.72
CA GLY A 33 -5.50 2.85 6.15
C GLY A 33 -5.09 2.31 4.78
N GLU A 34 -3.88 2.66 4.32
CA GLU A 34 -3.26 2.19 3.06
C GLU A 34 -3.19 0.65 2.95
N LEU A 35 -3.25 -0.04 4.08
CA LEU A 35 -3.26 -1.50 4.21
C LEU A 35 -4.66 -2.12 4.33
N SER A 36 -5.75 -1.34 4.22
CA SER A 36 -7.14 -1.83 4.28
C SER A 36 -7.46 -2.89 3.21
N GLY A 37 -6.68 -2.92 2.12
CA GLY A 37 -6.81 -3.91 1.06
C GLY A 37 -5.95 -5.16 1.25
N ASP A 38 -5.04 -5.19 2.22
CA ASP A 38 -4.08 -6.28 2.32
C ASP A 38 -4.73 -7.57 2.83
N GLY A 39 -4.67 -8.61 1.99
CA GLY A 39 -5.19 -9.92 2.32
C GLY A 39 -4.41 -10.65 3.42
N THR A 40 -3.14 -10.31 3.66
CA THR A 40 -2.37 -10.99 4.72
C THR A 40 -2.71 -10.49 6.09
N LEU A 41 -2.91 -9.19 6.28
CA LEU A 41 -3.39 -8.68 7.55
C LEU A 41 -4.74 -9.31 7.91
N ARG A 42 -5.65 -9.43 6.95
CA ARG A 42 -6.91 -10.16 7.15
C ARG A 42 -6.70 -11.65 7.45
N MET A 43 -5.74 -12.32 6.80
CA MET A 43 -5.42 -13.71 7.12
C MET A 43 -4.82 -13.84 8.52
N MET A 44 -3.96 -12.91 8.95
CA MET A 44 -3.38 -12.89 10.31
C MET A 44 -4.48 -12.69 11.35
N GLU A 45 -5.38 -11.73 11.14
CA GLU A 45 -6.55 -11.51 11.99
C GLU A 45 -7.45 -12.76 12.07
N GLN A 46 -7.65 -13.46 10.95
CA GLN A 46 -8.42 -14.71 10.90
C GLN A 46 -7.71 -15.84 11.65
N GLN A 47 -6.39 -15.95 11.54
CA GLN A 47 -5.61 -16.96 12.25
C GLN A 47 -5.59 -16.70 13.76
N ILE A 48 -5.41 -15.45 14.18
CA ILE A 48 -5.46 -15.04 15.59
C ILE A 48 -6.86 -15.32 16.15
N SER A 49 -7.92 -14.81 15.51
CA SER A 49 -9.30 -15.05 15.97
C SER A 49 -9.67 -16.55 15.96
N SER A 50 -9.16 -17.33 15.02
CA SER A 50 -9.33 -18.78 15.00
C SER A 50 -8.58 -19.47 16.14
N ALA A 51 -7.34 -19.07 16.43
CA ALA A 51 -6.54 -19.64 17.50
C ALA A 51 -7.16 -19.37 18.88
N LEU A 52 -7.65 -18.15 19.13
CA LEU A 52 -8.30 -17.82 20.39
C LEU A 52 -9.76 -18.31 20.50
N GLY A 53 -10.44 -18.49 19.36
CA GLY A 53 -11.79 -19.08 19.31
C GLY A 53 -11.78 -20.61 19.38
N SER A 54 -10.62 -21.24 19.21
CA SER A 54 -10.48 -22.70 19.25
C SER A 54 -10.70 -23.26 20.66
N LYS A 55 -11.29 -24.45 20.73
CA LYS A 55 -11.43 -25.19 22.00
C LYS A 55 -10.04 -25.51 22.54
N SER A 56 -9.82 -25.23 23.82
CA SER A 56 -8.69 -25.79 24.55
C SER A 56 -9.03 -27.18 25.09
N ASP A 57 -8.11 -28.12 24.91
CA ASP A 57 -8.26 -29.49 25.45
C ASP A 57 -7.56 -29.65 26.80
N VAL A 58 -7.59 -28.58 27.58
CA VAL A 58 -7.07 -28.55 28.95
C VAL A 58 -8.10 -29.17 29.89
N GLU A 59 -7.64 -29.89 30.92
CA GLU A 59 -8.51 -30.38 31.99
C GLU A 59 -9.03 -29.21 32.85
N GLY A 60 -10.32 -28.89 32.71
CA GLY A 60 -10.99 -27.83 33.47
C GLY A 60 -12.44 -27.62 33.08
N ALA A 61 -13.15 -26.81 33.88
CA ALA A 61 -14.54 -26.42 33.63
C ALA A 61 -14.67 -25.49 32.41
N PHE A 62 -13.65 -24.68 32.14
CA PHE A 62 -13.62 -23.74 31.02
C PHE A 62 -12.75 -24.29 29.89
N LYS A 63 -13.34 -24.38 28.69
CA LYS A 63 -12.65 -24.86 27.47
C LYS A 63 -12.54 -23.79 26.39
N TYR A 64 -13.26 -22.68 26.53
CA TYR A 64 -13.31 -21.61 25.54
C TYR A 64 -12.97 -20.27 26.18
N ALA A 65 -12.24 -19.40 25.49
CA ALA A 65 -11.99 -18.03 25.95
C ALA A 65 -13.30 -17.24 26.16
N SER A 66 -14.32 -17.53 25.34
CA SER A 66 -15.66 -16.95 25.47
C SER A 66 -16.37 -17.30 26.78
N SER A 67 -16.03 -18.42 27.41
CA SER A 67 -16.62 -18.83 28.69
C SER A 67 -16.11 -18.02 29.90
N ILE A 68 -15.01 -17.27 29.72
CA ILE A 68 -14.42 -16.40 30.76
C ILE A 68 -14.68 -14.90 30.44
N GLY A 69 -15.53 -14.62 29.44
CA GLY A 69 -15.93 -13.26 29.08
C GLY A 69 -15.05 -12.58 28.03
N ILE A 70 -14.18 -13.33 27.33
CA ILE A 70 -13.45 -12.80 26.17
C ILE A 70 -14.28 -13.04 24.91
N SER A 71 -14.81 -11.98 24.32
CA SER A 71 -15.64 -12.04 23.11
C SER A 71 -14.96 -11.38 21.91
N PHE A 72 -15.17 -11.96 20.74
CA PHE A 72 -14.74 -11.41 19.45
C PHE A 72 -15.89 -10.67 18.79
N GLN A 73 -15.68 -9.40 18.48
CA GLN A 73 -16.63 -8.62 17.70
C GLN A 73 -16.46 -8.92 16.21
N ARG A 74 -17.50 -8.62 15.42
CA ARG A 74 -17.47 -8.78 13.96
C ARG A 74 -16.43 -7.89 13.27
N ASP A 75 -15.91 -6.89 13.95
CA ASP A 75 -14.85 -6.00 13.48
C ASP A 75 -13.43 -6.51 13.79
N GLY A 76 -13.31 -7.71 14.38
CA GLY A 76 -12.03 -8.30 14.78
C GLY A 76 -11.48 -7.76 16.09
N SER A 77 -12.18 -6.86 16.78
CA SER A 77 -11.78 -6.41 18.11
C SER A 77 -12.08 -7.47 19.18
N LEU A 78 -11.30 -7.40 20.27
CA LEU A 78 -11.46 -8.19 21.47
C LEU A 78 -12.16 -7.33 22.52
N GLN A 79 -13.33 -7.76 22.98
CA GLN A 79 -14.03 -7.15 24.11
C GLN A 79 -13.97 -8.10 25.30
N LEU A 80 -13.47 -7.55 26.40
CA LEU A 80 -13.45 -8.22 27.69
C LEU A 80 -14.65 -7.75 28.52
N ASP A 81 -15.49 -8.71 28.92
CA ASP A 81 -16.48 -8.49 29.96
C ASP A 81 -15.84 -8.71 31.34
N THR A 82 -15.54 -7.62 32.04
CA THR A 82 -14.89 -7.66 33.35
C THR A 82 -15.77 -8.28 34.43
N ALA A 83 -17.10 -8.28 34.29
CA ALA A 83 -18.00 -8.86 35.27
C ALA A 83 -17.94 -10.39 35.21
N VAL A 84 -18.03 -10.96 34.00
CA VAL A 84 -17.93 -12.41 33.77
C VAL A 84 -16.55 -12.93 34.13
N LEU A 85 -15.49 -12.17 33.83
CA LEU A 85 -14.13 -12.53 34.23
C LEU A 85 -13.98 -12.60 35.75
N THR A 86 -14.55 -11.65 36.49
CA THR A 86 -14.45 -11.62 37.96
C THR A 86 -15.20 -12.81 38.57
N GLU A 87 -16.40 -13.13 38.06
CA GLU A 87 -17.17 -14.30 38.49
C GLU A 87 -16.43 -15.62 38.20
N ALA A 88 -15.79 -15.75 37.04
CA ALA A 88 -14.99 -16.93 36.69
C ALA A 88 -13.74 -17.09 37.58
N LEU A 89 -13.09 -15.97 37.95
CA LEU A 89 -11.93 -15.97 38.86
C LEU A 89 -12.32 -16.34 40.30
N GLU A 90 -13.48 -15.88 40.75
CA GLU A 90 -14.04 -16.23 42.06
C GLU A 90 -14.51 -17.68 42.13
N SER A 91 -15.07 -18.22 41.03
CA SER A 91 -15.53 -19.60 40.96
C SER A 91 -14.39 -20.61 40.90
N ASP A 92 -13.39 -20.43 40.03
CA ASP A 92 -12.30 -21.41 39.84
C ASP A 92 -11.03 -20.79 39.23
N PHE A 93 -10.26 -20.08 40.05
CA PHE A 93 -8.97 -19.49 39.64
C PHE A 93 -8.01 -20.49 38.97
N SER A 94 -7.90 -21.72 39.51
CA SER A 94 -6.97 -22.73 38.99
C SER A 94 -7.28 -23.13 37.54
N SER A 95 -8.57 -23.22 37.19
CA SER A 95 -8.98 -23.57 35.83
C SER A 95 -8.72 -22.43 34.84
N VAL A 96 -8.86 -21.18 35.28
CA VAL A 96 -8.52 -19.99 34.49
C VAL A 96 -7.01 -19.94 34.25
N THR A 97 -6.17 -20.12 35.28
CA THR A 97 -4.71 -20.13 35.10
C THR A 97 -4.25 -21.21 34.12
N LYS A 98 -4.81 -22.42 34.22
CA LYS A 98 -4.53 -23.51 33.29
C LYS A 98 -4.95 -23.18 31.86
N LEU A 99 -6.10 -22.54 31.65
CA LEU A 99 -6.50 -22.14 30.30
C LEU A 99 -5.50 -21.18 29.63
N PHE A 100 -4.90 -20.26 30.39
CA PHE A 100 -3.96 -19.29 29.83
C PHE A 100 -2.52 -19.80 29.77
N SER A 101 -2.06 -20.53 30.79
CA SER A 101 -0.64 -20.81 31.05
C SER A 101 -0.26 -22.27 30.89
N ASP A 102 -1.14 -23.13 30.36
CA ASP A 102 -0.78 -24.51 30.03
C ASP A 102 0.24 -24.54 28.89
N ASP A 103 1.29 -25.34 29.06
CA ASP A 103 2.49 -25.34 28.22
C ASP A 103 2.22 -25.80 26.78
N ASP A 104 1.20 -26.64 26.56
CA ASP A 104 0.91 -27.22 25.23
C ASP A 104 -0.41 -26.70 24.65
N GLN A 105 -1.39 -26.44 25.52
CA GLN A 105 -2.76 -26.16 25.12
C GLN A 105 -3.29 -24.81 25.63
N GLY A 106 -2.44 -24.04 26.32
CA GLY A 106 -2.76 -22.72 26.83
C GLY A 106 -2.98 -21.70 25.72
N LEU A 107 -3.81 -20.70 26.00
CA LEU A 107 -4.08 -19.60 25.07
C LEU A 107 -2.80 -18.82 24.74
N ALA A 108 -1.93 -18.59 25.74
CA ALA A 108 -0.68 -17.87 25.55
C ALA A 108 0.29 -18.64 24.65
N PHE A 109 0.46 -19.94 24.89
CA PHE A 109 1.32 -20.80 24.07
C PHE A 109 0.88 -20.83 22.60
N ARG A 110 -0.42 -20.96 22.34
CA ARG A 110 -0.95 -20.95 20.97
C ARG A 110 -0.77 -19.61 20.27
N LEU A 111 -0.91 -18.51 21.00
CA LEU A 111 -0.68 -17.17 20.46
C LEU A 111 0.80 -16.98 20.13
N ASP A 112 1.68 -17.39 21.04
CA ASP A 112 3.13 -17.30 20.89
C ASP A 112 3.61 -18.11 19.68
N ALA A 113 3.21 -19.38 19.60
CA ALA A 113 3.50 -20.24 18.45
C ALA A 113 2.97 -19.64 17.13
N LEU A 114 1.78 -19.02 17.14
CA LEU A 114 1.24 -18.38 15.94
C LEU A 114 2.10 -17.17 15.52
N VAL A 115 2.51 -16.34 16.47
CA VAL A 115 3.36 -15.17 16.22
C VAL A 115 4.75 -15.59 15.74
N GLU A 116 5.34 -16.63 16.33
CA GLU A 116 6.60 -17.22 15.85
C GLU A 116 6.49 -17.69 14.41
N ASN A 117 5.48 -18.48 14.06
CA ASN A 117 5.27 -18.94 12.68
C ASN A 117 5.04 -17.79 11.67
N MET A 118 4.53 -16.64 12.13
CA MET A 118 4.37 -15.45 11.28
C MET A 118 5.68 -14.69 11.08
N LEU A 119 6.56 -14.69 12.08
CA LEU A 119 7.85 -14.01 12.13
C LEU A 119 9.02 -14.87 11.65
N ASP A 120 8.81 -16.18 11.53
CA ASP A 120 9.82 -17.13 11.07
C ASP A 120 10.37 -16.76 9.70
N PRO A 121 11.62 -17.17 9.38
CA PRO A 121 12.12 -17.15 8.00
C PRO A 121 11.21 -18.03 7.14
N ASP A 122 10.79 -17.56 5.97
CA ASP A 122 9.70 -18.15 5.16
C ASP A 122 8.27 -17.99 5.74
N GLY A 123 8.12 -17.22 6.82
CA GLY A 123 6.85 -16.89 7.42
C GLY A 123 5.99 -15.95 6.57
N LEU A 124 4.79 -15.65 7.07
CA LEU A 124 3.82 -14.83 6.33
C LEU A 124 4.30 -13.40 6.09
N ILE A 125 5.10 -12.86 7.01
CA ILE A 125 5.67 -11.51 6.91
C ILE A 125 6.81 -11.49 5.89
N ASP A 126 7.69 -12.47 5.93
CA ASP A 126 8.82 -12.60 5.00
C ASP A 126 8.32 -12.76 3.55
N ALA A 127 7.34 -13.65 3.34
CA ALA A 127 6.68 -13.81 2.03
C ALA A 127 6.01 -12.52 1.52
N ARG A 128 5.60 -11.63 2.42
CA ARG A 128 5.06 -10.31 2.07
C ARG A 128 6.17 -9.32 1.72
N GLU A 129 7.25 -9.31 2.46
CA GLU A 129 8.45 -8.52 2.16
C GLU A 129 9.00 -8.88 0.78
N ASP A 130 9.19 -10.17 0.51
CA ASP A 130 9.61 -10.70 -0.80
C ASP A 130 8.68 -10.27 -1.95
N GLY A 131 7.37 -10.35 -1.72
CA GLY A 131 6.38 -9.95 -2.71
C GLY A 131 6.40 -8.44 -2.99
N LEU A 132 6.68 -7.62 -1.98
CA LEU A 132 6.85 -6.17 -2.14
C LEU A 132 8.16 -5.85 -2.85
N ASP A 133 9.25 -6.52 -2.51
CA ASP A 133 10.55 -6.36 -3.16
C ASP A 133 10.51 -6.76 -4.64
N ALA A 134 9.82 -7.86 -4.96
CA ALA A 134 9.57 -8.25 -6.34
C ALA A 134 8.77 -7.20 -7.11
N ARG A 135 7.79 -6.54 -6.48
CA ARG A 135 7.04 -5.44 -7.09
C ARG A 135 7.93 -4.22 -7.31
N VAL A 136 8.75 -3.86 -6.33
CA VAL A 136 9.72 -2.75 -6.45
C VAL A 136 10.66 -3.00 -7.62
N LYS A 137 11.23 -4.21 -7.72
CA LYS A 137 12.09 -4.61 -8.86
C LYS A 137 11.35 -4.50 -10.20
N ASN A 138 10.15 -5.06 -10.31
CA ASN A 138 9.36 -4.95 -11.54
C ASN A 138 9.06 -3.49 -11.94
N VAL A 139 8.76 -2.63 -10.97
CA VAL A 139 8.52 -1.20 -11.23
C VAL A 139 9.82 -0.51 -11.67
N GLN A 140 10.96 -0.87 -11.08
CA GLN A 140 12.26 -0.36 -11.51
C GLN A 140 12.56 -0.77 -12.96
N ASP A 141 12.38 -2.06 -13.31
CA ASP A 141 12.60 -2.56 -14.68
C ASP A 141 11.69 -1.85 -15.71
N GLN A 142 10.44 -1.58 -15.33
CA GLN A 142 9.51 -0.82 -16.17
C GLN A 142 9.98 0.62 -16.40
N ARG A 143 10.54 1.26 -15.38
CA ARG A 143 11.09 2.61 -15.50
C ARG A 143 12.30 2.63 -16.42
N GLU A 144 13.23 1.71 -16.26
CA GLU A 144 14.43 1.60 -17.11
C GLU A 144 14.04 1.36 -18.58
N SER A 145 13.08 0.46 -18.84
CA SER A 145 12.55 0.23 -20.18
C SER A 145 11.88 1.47 -20.79
N LEU A 146 11.12 2.21 -19.98
CA LEU A 146 10.49 3.46 -20.42
C LEU A 146 11.53 4.54 -20.75
N GLU A 147 12.53 4.72 -19.89
CA GLU A 147 13.63 5.67 -20.10
C GLU A 147 14.39 5.35 -21.40
N PHE A 148 14.68 4.07 -21.65
CA PHE A 148 15.30 3.64 -22.91
C PHE A 148 14.43 3.97 -24.14
N ARG A 149 13.11 3.77 -24.06
CA ARG A 149 12.17 4.11 -25.13
C ARG A 149 12.08 5.62 -25.36
N LEU A 150 12.11 6.41 -24.28
CA LEU A 150 12.13 7.88 -24.36
C LEU A 150 13.40 8.37 -25.05
N ALA A 151 14.57 7.85 -24.66
CA ALA A 151 15.85 8.21 -25.28
C ALA A 151 15.88 7.91 -26.80
N LYS A 152 15.39 6.73 -27.22
CA LYS A 152 15.25 6.40 -28.65
C LYS A 152 14.28 7.32 -29.38
N THR A 153 13.16 7.65 -28.73
CA THR A 153 12.14 8.52 -29.32
C THR A 153 12.68 9.94 -29.50
N GLU A 154 13.40 10.46 -28.51
CA GLU A 154 14.10 11.74 -28.57
C GLU A 154 15.15 11.76 -29.68
N ALA A 155 16.01 10.74 -29.76
CA ALA A 155 17.03 10.65 -30.81
C ALA A 155 16.39 10.65 -32.22
N ARG A 156 15.28 9.91 -32.39
CA ARG A 156 14.52 9.90 -33.65
C ARG A 156 13.94 11.28 -33.97
N PHE A 157 13.35 11.97 -33.00
CA PHE A 157 12.81 13.31 -33.24
C PHE A 157 13.93 14.31 -33.57
N ARG A 158 15.07 14.29 -32.85
CA ARG A 158 16.23 15.12 -33.19
C ARG A 158 16.72 14.89 -34.61
N ALA A 159 16.80 13.64 -35.06
CA ALA A 159 17.18 13.30 -36.44
C ALA A 159 16.14 13.80 -37.46
N GLN A 160 14.84 13.70 -37.17
CA GLN A 160 13.78 14.24 -38.02
C GLN A 160 13.89 15.76 -38.15
N TYR A 161 14.08 16.49 -37.04
CA TYR A 161 14.25 17.94 -37.08
C TYR A 161 15.50 18.37 -37.86
N ALA A 162 16.65 17.71 -37.65
CA ALA A 162 17.85 18.00 -38.43
C ALA A 162 17.67 17.74 -39.94
N GLY A 163 16.92 16.69 -40.30
CA GLY A 163 16.55 16.41 -41.70
C GLY A 163 15.61 17.46 -42.29
N LEU A 164 14.62 17.91 -41.53
CA LEU A 164 13.70 18.99 -41.92
C LEU A 164 14.44 20.32 -42.12
N ASP A 165 15.42 20.64 -41.27
CA ASP A 165 16.26 21.84 -41.43
C ASP A 165 17.10 21.78 -42.71
N THR A 166 17.64 20.61 -43.02
CA THR A 166 18.41 20.40 -44.27
C THR A 166 17.51 20.54 -45.50
N LEU A 167 16.31 19.96 -45.45
CA LEU A 167 15.31 20.10 -46.52
C LEU A 167 14.90 21.58 -46.69
N MET A 168 14.72 22.32 -45.60
CA MET A 168 14.40 23.74 -45.63
C MET A 168 15.49 24.54 -46.36
N VAL A 169 16.76 24.31 -46.04
CA VAL A 169 17.90 24.95 -46.72
C VAL A 169 17.91 24.63 -48.22
N GLN A 170 17.64 23.38 -48.60
CA GLN A 170 17.55 22.98 -50.01
C GLN A 170 16.38 23.67 -50.74
N LEU A 171 15.22 23.78 -50.09
CA LEU A 171 14.06 24.47 -50.64
C LEU A 171 14.32 25.98 -50.79
N SER A 172 15.01 26.61 -49.82
CA SER A 172 15.44 28.01 -49.92
C SER A 172 16.40 28.23 -51.10
N ALA A 173 17.44 27.40 -51.25
CA ALA A 173 18.37 27.48 -52.38
C ALA A 173 17.66 27.27 -53.74
N THR A 174 16.67 26.39 -53.79
CA THR A 174 15.85 26.17 -55.00
C THR A 174 14.99 27.40 -55.33
N SER A 175 14.39 28.04 -54.32
CA SER A 175 13.63 29.28 -54.47
C SER A 175 14.50 30.44 -55.00
N ASP A 176 15.72 30.57 -54.48
CA ASP A 176 16.68 31.59 -54.93
C ASP A 176 17.10 31.37 -56.39
N PHE A 177 17.36 30.12 -56.78
CA PHE A 177 17.67 29.77 -58.17
C PHE A 177 16.52 30.09 -59.13
N LEU A 178 15.28 29.77 -58.75
CA LEU A 178 14.10 30.10 -59.57
C LEU A 178 13.90 31.61 -59.69
N THR A 179 14.18 32.36 -58.61
CA THR A 179 14.10 33.82 -58.61
C THR A 179 15.16 34.43 -59.53
N GLN A 180 16.40 33.91 -59.52
CA GLN A 180 17.45 34.34 -60.45
C GLN A 180 17.11 34.05 -61.91
N GLN A 181 16.55 32.87 -62.22
CA GLN A 181 16.07 32.57 -63.58
C GLN A 181 14.96 33.53 -64.03
N LEU A 182 13.98 33.79 -63.15
CA LEU A 182 12.89 34.71 -63.46
C LEU A 182 13.38 36.14 -63.67
N GLN A 183 14.34 36.62 -62.86
CA GLN A 183 14.96 37.93 -63.06
C GLN A 183 15.74 38.01 -64.38
N GLY A 184 16.52 36.98 -64.72
CA GLY A 184 17.22 36.93 -66.01
C GLY A 184 16.27 36.97 -67.21
N LEU A 185 15.10 36.33 -67.11
CA LEU A 185 14.06 36.44 -68.13
C LEU A 185 13.39 37.82 -68.18
N GLN A 186 13.20 38.49 -67.05
CA GLN A 186 12.70 39.88 -67.00
C GLN A 186 13.68 40.87 -67.64
N ASP A 187 14.98 40.74 -67.37
CA ASP A 187 16.00 41.60 -67.97
C ASP A 187 16.06 41.40 -69.49
N LEU A 188 16.02 40.15 -69.98
CA LEU A 188 15.95 39.84 -71.41
C LEU A 188 14.66 40.36 -72.07
N ALA A 189 13.51 40.25 -71.40
CA ALA A 189 12.24 40.79 -71.88
C ALA A 189 12.25 42.33 -71.93
N SER A 190 12.93 43.00 -71.00
CA SER A 190 13.10 44.46 -71.00
C SER A 190 14.01 44.94 -72.15
N TYR A 191 15.02 44.13 -72.50
CA TYR A 191 15.96 44.42 -73.59
C TYR A 191 15.30 44.35 -74.97
N GLY A 192 14.29 43.48 -75.13
CA GLY A 192 13.53 43.36 -76.38
C GLY A 192 12.46 44.43 -76.63
N ASN A 193 12.12 45.25 -75.63
CA ASN A 193 11.07 46.28 -75.74
C ASN A 193 11.61 47.71 -75.95
N ASN A 194 12.94 47.88 -75.92
CA ASN A 194 13.63 49.17 -76.06
C ASN A 194 14.44 49.31 -77.37
N ASN A 195 14.21 48.41 -78.35
CA ASN A 195 14.76 48.47 -79.71
C ASN A 195 13.66 48.13 -80.71
#